data_AF-E9B2A4-F1
#
_entry.id   AF-E9B2A4-F1
#
_cell.length_a   1.000
_cell.length_b   1.000
_cell.length_c   1.000
_cell.angle_alpha   90.00
_cell.angle_beta   90.00
_cell.angle_gamma   90.00
#
_symmetry.space_group_name_H-M   'P 1'
#
loop_
_entity.id
_entity.type
_entity.pdbx_description
1 polymer ?
#
loop_
_entity_poly.entity_id
_entity_poly.type
_entity_poly.pdbx_seq_one_letter_code
_entity_poly.pdbx_strand_id
1 'polypeptide(L)'
;MRLIDLSLPLYDGMPVYDGDPPVRVTKVCTRDKDGWEVRQLQMGSHTGTHVDAPVHMHEGGSSLDEVPLTRFCGPAVGVRVADASFPPNKGLLFCEAVPADCVPRIVAANAPFAGGPLEEKTERLLLSRGIITYTDLVNVEELIGESFTFYGLPLRIRGGDGSPVRAVAVMDAK
;
A
#
# COMPACT_ATOMS: atom_id res chain seq x y z
N MET A 1 19.14 1.98 13.44
CA MET A 1 18.12 1.80 12.40
C MET A 1 16.99 0.97 13.00
N ARG A 2 15.78 1.51 13.04
CA ARG A 2 14.58 0.79 13.52
C ARG A 2 13.66 0.58 12.32
N LEU A 3 13.19 -0.65 12.12
CA LEU A 3 12.21 -0.98 11.07
C LEU A 3 10.85 -1.19 11.74
N ILE A 4 9.82 -0.57 11.17
CA ILE A 4 8.43 -0.81 11.56
C ILE A 4 7.76 -1.52 10.40
N ASP A 5 7.25 -2.72 10.66
CA ASP A 5 6.48 -3.49 9.69
C ASP A 5 5.08 -2.91 9.61
N LEU A 6 4.65 -2.53 8.40
CA LEU A 6 3.35 -1.94 8.16
C LEU A 6 2.40 -2.92 7.47
N SER A 7 2.75 -4.20 7.43
CA SER A 7 2.06 -5.21 6.63
C SER A 7 1.23 -6.17 7.46
N LEU A 8 0.02 -6.47 6.99
CA LEU A 8 -0.77 -7.61 7.45
C LEU A 8 -0.12 -8.94 7.03
N PRO A 9 -0.22 -9.99 7.85
CA PRO A 9 0.15 -11.34 7.41
C PRO A 9 -0.82 -11.85 6.34
N LEU A 10 -0.29 -12.52 5.32
CA LEU A 10 -1.10 -13.27 4.36
C LEU A 10 -1.33 -14.70 4.88
N TYR A 11 -2.59 -15.12 4.96
CA TYR A 11 -2.97 -16.46 5.42
C TYR A 11 -4.24 -16.97 4.74
N ASP A 12 -4.43 -18.29 4.78
CA ASP A 12 -5.61 -18.97 4.21
C ASP A 12 -6.90 -18.46 4.86
N GLY A 13 -7.87 -18.03 4.05
CA GLY A 13 -9.16 -17.55 4.55
C GLY A 13 -9.12 -16.21 5.29
N MET A 14 -8.07 -15.40 5.12
CA MET A 14 -8.06 -14.03 5.64
C MET A 14 -9.21 -13.19 5.07
N PRO A 15 -9.69 -12.17 5.81
CA PRO A 15 -10.67 -11.22 5.28
C PRO A 15 -10.15 -10.56 4.00
N VAL A 16 -11.07 -10.33 3.06
CA VAL A 16 -10.87 -9.57 1.82
C VAL A 16 -12.03 -8.60 1.67
N TYR A 17 -11.92 -7.67 0.73
CA TYR A 17 -13.05 -6.80 0.37
C TYR A 17 -14.25 -7.63 -0.11
N ASP A 18 -15.47 -7.17 0.14
CA ASP A 18 -16.67 -7.92 -0.23
C ASP A 18 -16.80 -8.01 -1.75
N GLY A 19 -16.79 -9.23 -2.28
CA GLY A 19 -16.76 -9.52 -3.72
C GLY A 19 -15.38 -9.85 -4.29
N ASP A 20 -14.29 -9.66 -3.54
CA ASP A 20 -12.95 -10.01 -4.00
C ASP A 20 -12.67 -11.52 -3.96
N PRO A 21 -11.71 -12.02 -4.77
CA PRO A 21 -11.29 -13.41 -4.72
C PRO A 21 -10.77 -13.80 -3.32
N PRO A 22 -11.21 -14.93 -2.75
CA PRO A 22 -10.73 -15.37 -1.44
C PRO A 22 -9.25 -15.77 -1.52
N VAL A 23 -8.52 -15.52 -0.44
CA VAL A 23 -7.14 -15.99 -0.28
C VAL A 23 -7.12 -17.48 0.05
N ARG A 24 -6.39 -18.26 -0.75
CA ARG A 24 -6.10 -19.66 -0.48
C ARG A 24 -4.61 -19.92 -0.41
N VAL A 25 -4.18 -20.54 0.68
CA VAL A 25 -2.78 -20.93 0.89
C VAL A 25 -2.72 -22.42 1.17
N THR A 26 -2.37 -23.21 0.16
CA THR A 26 -2.42 -24.69 0.22
C THR A 26 -1.02 -25.28 0.15
N LYS A 27 -0.67 -26.18 1.07
CA LYS A 27 0.58 -26.96 0.95
C LYS A 27 0.46 -27.97 -0.19
N VAL A 28 1.32 -27.86 -1.19
CA VAL A 28 1.35 -28.75 -2.36
C VAL A 28 2.51 -29.76 -2.30
N CYS A 29 3.60 -29.40 -1.61
CA CYS A 29 4.66 -30.33 -1.23
C CYS A 29 4.83 -30.29 0.29
N THR A 30 5.10 -31.44 0.90
CA THR A 30 5.37 -31.55 2.34
C THR A 30 6.74 -32.16 2.58
N ARG A 31 7.39 -31.75 3.68
CA ARG A 31 8.75 -32.21 3.97
C ARG A 31 8.84 -33.73 4.16
N ASP A 32 7.83 -34.34 4.77
CA ASP A 32 7.81 -35.79 5.03
C ASP A 32 7.70 -36.62 3.75
N LYS A 33 7.02 -36.09 2.73
CA LYS A 33 6.78 -36.79 1.45
C LYS A 33 7.83 -36.43 0.40
N ASP A 34 8.15 -35.14 0.28
CA ASP A 34 8.90 -34.58 -0.84
C ASP A 34 10.31 -34.11 -0.42
N GLY A 35 10.60 -34.01 0.87
CA GLY A 35 11.88 -33.48 1.39
C GLY A 35 11.95 -31.95 1.49
N TRP A 36 10.96 -31.23 0.96
CA TRP A 36 10.80 -29.78 1.05
C TRP A 36 9.33 -29.39 1.19
N GLU A 37 9.06 -28.12 1.51
CA GLU A 37 7.69 -27.60 1.64
C GLU A 37 7.44 -26.51 0.60
N VAL A 38 6.36 -26.61 -0.16
CA VAL A 38 5.91 -25.61 -1.13
C VAL A 38 4.44 -25.35 -0.89
N ARG A 39 4.04 -24.08 -0.91
CA ARG A 39 2.63 -23.65 -0.88
C ARG A 39 2.25 -23.04 -2.21
N GLN A 40 1.06 -23.39 -2.69
CA GLN A 40 0.36 -22.62 -3.71
C GLN A 40 -0.35 -21.46 -3.02
N LEU A 41 -0.24 -20.28 -3.61
CA LEU A 41 -0.94 -19.07 -3.18
C LEU A 41 -1.90 -18.65 -4.30
N GLN A 42 -3.16 -18.46 -3.95
CA GLN A 42 -4.19 -17.87 -4.81
C GLN A 42 -4.79 -16.69 -4.06
N MET A 43 -4.81 -15.52 -4.68
CA MET A 43 -5.26 -14.26 -4.08
C MET A 43 -5.62 -13.23 -5.17
N GLY A 44 -6.35 -12.19 -4.80
CA GLY A 44 -6.52 -10.99 -5.65
C GLY A 44 -5.27 -10.09 -5.61
N SER A 45 -5.16 -9.16 -6.56
CA SER A 45 -4.10 -8.13 -6.57
C SER A 45 -4.19 -7.18 -5.36
N HIS A 46 -5.40 -6.99 -4.84
CA HIS A 46 -5.75 -6.07 -3.75
C HIS A 46 -5.86 -6.76 -2.39
N THR A 47 -5.04 -7.80 -2.17
CA THR A 47 -5.10 -8.62 -0.96
C THR A 47 -4.14 -8.14 0.13
N GLY A 48 -4.65 -7.99 1.35
CA GLY A 48 -3.86 -7.61 2.52
C GLY A 48 -3.28 -6.21 2.37
N THR A 49 -2.11 -5.94 2.94
CA THR A 49 -1.43 -4.67 2.67
C THR A 49 -0.97 -4.62 1.21
N HIS A 50 -1.52 -3.71 0.43
CA HIS A 50 -1.29 -3.65 -1.00
C HIS A 50 -1.10 -2.22 -1.52
N VAL A 51 -0.76 -2.14 -2.80
CA VAL A 51 -0.58 -0.90 -3.54
C VAL A 51 -1.42 -0.92 -4.81
N ASP A 52 -2.02 0.22 -5.15
CA ASP A 52 -2.89 0.37 -6.32
C ASP A 52 -2.26 1.28 -7.36
N ALA A 53 -2.36 0.84 -8.62
CA ALA A 53 -1.95 1.62 -9.77
C ALA A 53 -3.13 2.40 -10.35
N PRO A 54 -2.89 3.50 -11.10
CA PRO A 54 -3.97 4.28 -11.72
C PRO A 54 -4.94 3.45 -12.58
N VAL A 55 -4.44 2.42 -13.27
CA VAL A 55 -5.28 1.52 -14.10
C VAL A 55 -6.39 0.81 -13.32
N HIS A 56 -6.26 0.68 -12.00
CA HIS A 56 -7.26 0.05 -11.13
C HIS A 56 -8.64 0.73 -11.23
N MET A 57 -8.66 2.07 -11.30
CA MET A 57 -9.90 2.85 -11.27
C MET A 57 -10.09 3.78 -12.47
N HIS A 58 -9.10 3.87 -13.37
CA HIS A 58 -9.09 4.79 -14.49
C HIS A 58 -8.64 4.08 -15.78
N GLU A 59 -9.52 4.07 -16.77
CA GLU A 59 -9.21 3.57 -18.11
C GLU A 59 -8.02 4.35 -18.72
N GLY A 60 -7.04 3.63 -19.25
CA GLY A 60 -5.80 4.22 -19.79
C GLY A 60 -4.81 4.72 -18.72
N GLY A 61 -5.09 4.49 -17.43
CA GLY A 61 -4.13 4.69 -16.36
C GLY A 61 -2.92 3.74 -16.48
N SER A 62 -1.79 4.13 -15.91
CA SER A 62 -0.58 3.28 -15.91
C SER A 62 -0.76 2.04 -15.02
N SER A 63 -0.21 0.92 -15.45
CA SER A 63 -0.11 -0.31 -14.64
C SER A 63 1.16 -0.33 -13.78
N LEU A 64 1.21 -1.22 -12.78
CA LEU A 64 2.35 -1.32 -11.86
C LEU A 64 3.71 -1.55 -12.55
N ASP A 65 3.73 -2.28 -13.66
CA ASP A 65 4.95 -2.57 -14.42
C ASP A 65 5.41 -1.42 -15.33
N GLU A 66 4.62 -0.36 -15.45
CA GLU A 66 4.93 0.88 -16.18
C GLU A 66 5.38 2.01 -15.24
N VAL A 67 4.93 1.98 -13.98
CA VAL A 67 5.25 3.00 -12.98
C VAL A 67 6.72 2.84 -12.50
N PRO A 68 7.53 3.92 -12.50
CA PRO A 68 8.91 3.87 -12.01
C PRO A 68 8.99 3.47 -10.52
N LEU A 69 9.98 2.64 -10.16
CA LEU A 69 10.16 2.16 -8.77
C LEU A 69 10.30 3.28 -7.74
N THR A 70 10.82 4.44 -8.14
CA THR A 70 10.94 5.64 -7.30
C THR A 70 9.60 6.22 -6.83
N ARG A 71 8.47 5.72 -7.34
CA ARG A 71 7.11 6.08 -6.89
C ARG A 71 6.59 5.21 -5.76
N PHE A 72 7.23 4.08 -5.47
CA PHE A 72 6.81 3.10 -4.46
C PHE A 72 7.69 3.10 -3.19
N CYS A 73 8.68 3.99 -3.15
CA CYS A 73 9.55 4.18 -2.00
C CYS A 73 10.06 5.61 -1.94
N GLY A 74 10.46 6.05 -0.74
CA GLY A 74 11.04 7.37 -0.55
C GLY A 74 10.69 8.01 0.79
N PRO A 75 11.04 9.29 1.00
CA PRO A 75 10.72 10.02 2.21
C PRO A 75 9.20 10.07 2.44
N ALA A 76 8.79 9.76 3.65
CA ALA A 76 7.40 9.76 4.07
C ALA A 76 7.24 10.33 5.48
N VAL A 77 6.00 10.63 5.83
CA VAL A 77 5.60 11.17 7.13
C VAL A 77 4.23 10.61 7.52
N GLY A 78 4.07 10.27 8.80
CA GLY A 78 2.77 9.95 9.35
C GLY A 78 2.02 11.24 9.68
N VAL A 79 0.82 11.39 9.14
CA VAL A 79 0.03 12.64 9.23
C VAL A 79 -1.38 12.34 9.69
N ARG A 80 -2.06 13.38 10.17
CA ARG A 80 -3.48 13.34 10.49
C ARG A 80 -4.30 14.11 9.47
N VAL A 81 -5.53 13.67 9.21
CA VAL A 81 -6.49 14.40 8.36
C VAL A 81 -6.73 15.82 8.89
N ALA A 82 -6.67 16.00 10.21
CA ALA A 82 -6.84 17.29 10.88
C ALA A 82 -5.63 18.24 10.73
N ASP A 83 -4.49 17.79 10.22
CA ASP A 83 -3.30 18.64 10.07
C ASP A 83 -3.58 19.78 9.09
N ALA A 84 -3.25 21.02 9.48
CA ALA A 84 -3.55 22.21 8.69
C ALA A 84 -2.89 22.19 7.29
N SER A 85 -1.73 21.54 7.18
CA SER A 85 -0.98 21.37 5.93
C SER A 85 -0.13 20.11 6.00
N PHE A 86 0.14 19.48 4.85
CA PHE A 86 1.05 18.33 4.76
C PHE A 86 2.44 18.74 4.27
N PRO A 87 3.51 18.08 4.76
CA PRO A 87 4.87 18.32 4.26
C PRO A 87 4.97 18.08 2.74
N PRO A 88 5.59 19.00 1.99
CA PRO A 88 5.64 18.87 0.54
C PRO A 88 6.61 17.77 0.10
N ASN A 89 6.32 17.12 -1.03
CA ASN A 89 7.15 16.11 -1.70
C ASN A 89 7.49 14.88 -0.83
N LYS A 90 6.61 14.52 0.10
CA LYS A 90 6.73 13.31 0.92
C LYS A 90 5.51 12.41 0.74
N GLY A 91 5.72 11.11 0.89
CA GLY A 91 4.63 10.17 1.05
C GLY A 91 3.84 10.46 2.34
N LEU A 92 2.51 10.36 2.27
CA LEU A 92 1.63 10.68 3.40
C LEU A 92 0.94 9.41 3.89
N LEU A 93 1.22 8.98 5.12
CA LEU A 93 0.54 7.84 5.73
C LEU A 93 -0.42 8.32 6.82
N PHE A 94 -1.68 7.90 6.74
CA PHE A 94 -2.77 8.27 7.63
C PHE A 94 -3.16 7.09 8.51
N CYS A 95 -3.38 7.33 9.81
CA CYS A 95 -3.88 6.31 10.74
C CYS A 95 -5.42 6.30 10.88
N GLU A 96 -6.13 7.16 10.15
CA GLU A 96 -7.58 7.29 10.21
C GLU A 96 -8.18 7.42 8.82
N ALA A 97 -9.51 7.26 8.74
CA ALA A 97 -10.26 7.39 7.49
C ALA A 97 -9.97 8.73 6.78
N VAL A 98 -9.58 8.66 5.51
CA VAL A 98 -9.24 9.83 4.71
C VAL A 98 -10.42 10.20 3.80
N PRO A 99 -11.16 11.28 4.11
CA PRO A 99 -12.28 11.74 3.31
C PRO A 99 -11.83 12.40 2.00
N ALA A 100 -12.74 12.40 1.01
CA ALA A 100 -12.44 12.93 -0.33
C ALA A 100 -12.11 14.43 -0.36
N ASP A 101 -12.57 15.21 0.63
CA ASP A 101 -12.25 16.63 0.77
C ASP A 101 -10.80 16.89 1.24
N CYS A 102 -10.09 15.84 1.67
CA CYS A 102 -8.67 15.90 2.00
C CYS A 102 -7.78 15.90 0.75
N VAL A 103 -8.27 15.36 -0.38
CA VAL A 103 -7.49 15.18 -1.63
C VAL A 103 -6.86 16.48 -2.14
N PRO A 104 -7.53 17.64 -2.18
CA PRO A 104 -6.89 18.89 -2.60
C PRO A 104 -5.64 19.24 -1.79
N ARG A 105 -5.61 18.95 -0.49
CA ARG A 105 -4.44 19.19 0.37
C ARG A 105 -3.31 18.20 0.07
N ILE A 106 -3.64 16.93 -0.17
CA ILE A 106 -2.66 15.89 -0.56
C ILE A 106 -2.01 16.25 -1.90
N VAL A 107 -2.82 16.67 -2.88
CA VAL A 107 -2.33 17.12 -4.19
C VAL A 107 -1.48 18.38 -4.07
N ALA A 108 -1.89 19.36 -3.26
CA ALA A 108 -1.12 20.59 -3.03
C ALA A 108 0.25 20.32 -2.39
N ALA A 109 0.37 19.25 -1.59
CA ALA A 109 1.64 18.81 -1.03
C ALA A 109 2.54 18.07 -2.05
N ASN A 110 2.06 17.81 -3.28
CA ASN A 110 2.80 17.05 -4.29
C ASN A 110 3.28 15.68 -3.75
N ALA A 111 2.41 14.98 -3.02
CA ALA A 111 2.72 13.68 -2.46
C ALA A 111 2.89 12.64 -3.59
N PRO A 112 4.00 11.87 -3.64
CA PRO A 112 4.21 10.86 -4.67
C PRO A 112 3.29 9.64 -4.48
N PHE A 113 2.89 9.37 -3.24
CA PHE A 113 1.97 8.32 -2.82
C PHE A 113 1.26 8.72 -1.51
N ALA A 114 0.13 8.10 -1.23
CA ALA A 114 -0.59 8.23 0.03
C ALA A 114 -1.06 6.86 0.51
N GLY A 115 -1.17 6.66 1.82
CA GLY A 115 -1.66 5.39 2.36
C GLY A 115 -2.43 5.54 3.66
N GLY A 116 -3.29 4.58 3.94
CA GLY A 116 -4.16 4.56 5.11
C GLY A 116 -5.57 4.06 4.75
N PRO A 117 -6.54 4.20 5.66
CA PRO A 117 -7.93 3.87 5.37
C PRO A 117 -8.54 4.90 4.39
N LEU A 118 -8.38 4.68 3.10
CA LEU A 118 -8.91 5.57 2.05
C LEU A 118 -10.37 5.20 1.73
N GLU A 119 -11.26 6.19 1.66
CA GLU A 119 -12.58 5.97 1.05
C GLU A 119 -12.43 5.70 -0.45
N GLU A 120 -13.32 4.89 -1.05
CA GLU A 120 -13.27 4.59 -2.49
C GLU A 120 -13.21 5.88 -3.35
N LYS A 121 -13.99 6.91 -2.97
CA LYS A 121 -13.97 8.20 -3.66
C LYS A 121 -12.62 8.92 -3.51
N THR A 122 -11.99 8.84 -2.33
CA THR A 122 -10.68 9.42 -2.05
C THR A 122 -9.62 8.76 -2.92
N GLU A 123 -9.56 7.43 -2.87
CA GLU A 123 -8.63 6.63 -3.66
C GLU A 123 -8.78 6.90 -5.16
N ARG A 124 -10.01 6.85 -5.68
CA ARG A 124 -10.30 7.17 -7.08
C ARG A 124 -9.76 8.54 -7.47
N LEU A 125 -9.96 9.56 -6.64
CA LEU A 125 -9.45 10.91 -6.93
C LEU A 125 -7.92 10.99 -6.86
N LEU A 126 -7.27 10.31 -5.91
CA LEU A 126 -5.81 10.25 -5.81
C LEU A 126 -5.17 9.59 -7.04
N LEU A 127 -5.69 8.41 -7.41
CA LEU A 127 -5.24 7.68 -8.59
C LEU A 127 -5.44 8.48 -9.89
N SER A 128 -6.51 9.28 -9.99
CA SER A 128 -6.75 10.16 -11.14
C SER A 128 -5.70 11.26 -11.31
N ARG A 129 -4.95 11.56 -10.22
CA ARG A 129 -3.83 12.52 -10.21
C ARG A 129 -2.48 11.82 -10.27
N GLY A 130 -2.46 10.51 -10.51
CA GLY A 130 -1.26 9.69 -10.54
C GLY A 130 -0.57 9.57 -9.18
N ILE A 131 -1.29 9.76 -8.07
CA ILE A 131 -0.79 9.51 -6.72
C ILE A 131 -1.09 8.04 -6.40
N ILE A 132 -0.04 7.25 -6.19
CA ILE A 132 -0.14 5.83 -5.84
C ILE A 132 -0.78 5.68 -4.46
N THR A 133 -1.66 4.71 -4.29
CA THR A 133 -2.34 4.45 -3.02
C THR A 133 -1.85 3.17 -2.36
N TYR A 134 -1.86 3.18 -1.03
CA TYR A 134 -1.58 2.02 -0.19
C TYR A 134 -2.69 1.83 0.83
N THR A 135 -3.19 0.62 0.93
CA THR A 135 -4.34 0.24 1.75
C THR A 135 -3.91 -0.83 2.76
N ASP A 136 -4.71 -1.00 3.80
CA ASP A 136 -4.47 -2.00 4.86
C ASP A 136 -3.07 -1.92 5.51
N LEU A 137 -2.52 -0.71 5.61
CA LEU A 137 -1.30 -0.47 6.39
C LEU A 137 -1.61 -0.55 7.89
N VAL A 138 -0.78 -1.28 8.64
CA VAL A 138 -0.87 -1.38 10.10
C VAL A 138 0.26 -0.62 10.79
N ASN A 139 0.14 -0.36 12.10
CA ASN A 139 1.14 0.32 12.92
C ASN A 139 1.46 1.77 12.48
N VAL A 140 0.60 2.39 11.67
CA VAL A 140 0.78 3.77 11.17
C VAL A 140 0.70 4.78 12.33
N GLU A 141 -0.02 4.45 13.40
CA GLU A 141 -0.09 5.24 14.63
C GLU A 141 1.28 5.50 15.28
N GLU A 142 2.25 4.60 15.08
CA GLU A 142 3.63 4.76 15.58
C GLU A 142 4.44 5.79 14.77
N LEU A 143 3.95 6.18 13.60
CA LEU A 143 4.64 7.04 12.64
C LEU A 143 4.12 8.48 12.65
N ILE A 144 3.06 8.76 13.40
CA ILE A 144 2.42 10.08 13.39
C ILE A 144 3.38 11.16 13.90
N GLY A 145 3.62 12.16 13.05
CA GLY A 145 4.57 13.25 13.31
C GLY A 145 6.04 12.90 13.05
N GLU A 146 6.34 11.65 12.74
CA GLU A 146 7.70 11.17 12.48
C GLU A 146 8.02 11.16 10.98
N SER A 147 9.24 11.51 10.61
CA SER A 147 9.75 11.35 9.24
C SER A 147 10.54 10.05 9.11
N PHE A 148 10.34 9.34 8.01
CA PHE A 148 10.98 8.05 7.75
C PHE A 148 11.17 7.80 6.26
N THR A 149 11.92 6.76 5.92
CA THR A 149 11.94 6.25 4.54
C THR A 149 10.95 5.09 4.43
N PHE A 150 9.98 5.22 3.53
CA PHE A 150 8.99 4.18 3.23
C PHE A 150 9.47 3.29 2.09
N TYR A 151 9.20 1.99 2.20
CA TYR A 151 9.36 1.01 1.14
C TYR A 151 8.08 0.19 1.01
N GLY A 152 7.40 0.28 -0.13
CA GLY A 152 6.19 -0.48 -0.46
C GLY A 152 6.23 -0.97 -1.90
N LEU A 153 7.31 -1.65 -2.27
CA LEU A 153 7.53 -2.09 -3.66
C LEU A 153 6.53 -3.20 -4.05
N PRO A 154 5.82 -3.08 -5.18
CA PRO A 154 4.92 -4.13 -5.69
C PRO A 154 5.68 -5.34 -6.25
N LEU A 155 4.98 -6.46 -6.35
CA LEU A 155 5.34 -7.49 -7.32
C LEU A 155 5.21 -6.90 -8.73
N ARG A 156 6.12 -7.27 -9.62
CA ARG A 156 6.10 -6.79 -11.02
C ARG A 156 5.08 -7.58 -11.85
N ILE A 157 3.81 -7.45 -11.53
CA ILE A 157 2.68 -8.07 -12.24
C ILE A 157 2.50 -7.33 -13.58
N ARG A 158 2.55 -8.06 -14.69
CA ARG A 158 2.39 -7.49 -16.03
C ARG A 158 0.97 -6.95 -16.21
N GLY A 159 0.83 -5.67 -16.54
CA GLY A 159 -0.48 -5.01 -16.62
C GLY A 159 -1.22 -4.97 -15.28
N GLY A 160 -0.49 -5.09 -14.16
CA GLY A 160 -1.08 -5.18 -12.82
C GLY A 160 -1.76 -3.90 -12.39
N ASP A 161 -2.99 -4.04 -11.88
CA ASP A 161 -3.80 -2.97 -11.31
C ASP A 161 -3.53 -2.74 -9.82
N GLY A 162 -3.13 -3.79 -9.12
CA GLY A 162 -2.64 -3.73 -7.74
C GLY A 162 -1.68 -4.87 -7.43
N SER A 163 -1.05 -4.81 -6.26
CA SER A 163 -0.19 -5.89 -5.76
C SER A 163 -0.12 -5.87 -4.24
N PRO A 164 -0.15 -7.03 -3.56
CA PRO A 164 0.32 -7.11 -2.18
C PRO A 164 1.77 -6.63 -2.08
N VAL A 165 2.11 -6.00 -0.96
CA VAL A 165 3.45 -5.48 -0.68
C VAL A 165 3.92 -5.92 0.70
N ARG A 166 5.25 -5.91 0.89
CA ARG A 166 5.81 -5.85 2.25
C ARG A 166 6.17 -4.39 2.53
N ALA A 167 5.20 -3.65 3.06
CA ALA A 167 5.35 -2.25 3.43
C ALA A 167 6.16 -2.11 4.73
N VAL A 168 7.18 -1.25 4.70
CA VAL A 168 8.09 -1.02 5.82
C VAL A 168 8.43 0.45 5.95
N ALA A 169 8.42 0.96 7.18
CA ALA A 169 9.01 2.25 7.53
C ALA A 169 10.40 2.05 8.15
N VAL A 170 11.40 2.72 7.59
CA VAL A 170 12.78 2.72 8.09
C VAL A 170 13.04 4.05 8.79
N MET A 171 13.19 3.97 10.10
CA MET A 171 13.51 5.10 10.98
C MET A 171 15.02 5.24 11.13
N ASP A 172 15.51 6.48 11.03
CA ASP A 172 16.89 6.81 11.37
C ASP A 172 17.19 6.50 12.85
N ALA A 173 18.45 6.20 13.15
CA ALA A 173 18.86 6.06 14.55
C ALA A 173 18.82 7.44 15.22
N LYS A 174 18.10 7.56 16.34
CA LYS A 174 18.20 8.71 17.24
C LYS A 174 19.57 8.74 17.91
#